data_AF-A0A953GFT7-F1
#
_entry.id   AF-A0A953GFT7-F1
#
_cell.length_a   1.000
_cell.length_b   1.000
_cell.length_c   1.000
_cell.angle_alpha   90.00
_cell.angle_beta   90.00
_cell.angle_gamma   90.00
#
_symmetry.space_group_name_H-M   'P 1'
#
loop_
_entity.id
_entity.type
_entity.pdbx_description
1 polymer ?
#
loop_
_entity_poly.entity_id
_entity_poly.type
_entity_poly.pdbx_seq_one_letter_code
_entity_poly.pdbx_strand_id
1 'polypeptide(L)'
;MNIKSTMIIIMTSISFCKGLSQGYNIVLGRPTDTSITVSVMMDQKAEFYLEYGETSTTYDRKTDIFSVAANDPQHVLIHPLRHNSRYFYRLIYKTDKSFVASPQFHFQTQRAEGSSFVFTVEADEHLYDKKGIRSMYNVTLQNQAADDPDFLISLGDIFGDDHEPFTITSGELDELHRDYRPLLGSICHSIPFYVCLGNHEGENDYYQSISPPDNLCYRATLWRKYYYPNPFPDGFYTGNTTMEPYGIEHPENYFAWTWGDALFVVLDVYRTQSYDSLDPKPQGWNWTLGLKQYSWLKKTLEESNSKFKFVFAHHLRGQGRGGVLLAKTNEWGGYQNSKGNYTFPTYRPGWAKPIHQLFVDNKVTMFIQGHDHVFAHEELDGIQYIAAPMAADSTYQIGMLANADAYVSDTVDGTGHLRFEVRSDCVQMDYIKAYLPQDTLSGDHKNREIGFSLDVGDCRNTSQVDDAPQRNEFTLVPNPACGSFVLTMTAEEKVESIKVTDIFGREVYQTNRCFSGMRIFTNGWAPGVYIISVHGYRGSIALKVIVQE
;
A
#
# COMPACT_ATOMS: atom_id res chain seq x y z
N MET A 1 14.60 -74.24 18.75
CA MET A 1 14.69 -74.10 17.28
C MET A 1 13.74 -72.98 16.89
N ASN A 2 14.28 -71.83 16.48
CA ASN A 2 13.54 -70.57 16.37
C ASN A 2 12.55 -70.57 15.19
N ILE A 3 11.28 -70.24 15.51
CA ILE A 3 10.21 -69.98 14.55
C ILE A 3 10.34 -68.53 14.10
N LYS A 4 10.69 -68.29 12.82
CA LYS A 4 10.56 -66.96 12.21
C LYS A 4 9.16 -66.85 11.60
N SER A 5 8.33 -66.00 12.21
CA SER A 5 7.03 -65.59 11.67
C SER A 5 7.26 -64.46 10.67
N THR A 6 6.91 -64.68 9.40
CA THR A 6 6.94 -63.65 8.36
C THR A 6 5.57 -62.95 8.35
N MET A 7 5.50 -61.77 8.97
CA MET A 7 4.32 -60.91 8.94
C MET A 7 4.40 -60.03 7.68
N ILE A 8 3.56 -60.31 6.68
CA ILE A 8 3.38 -59.48 5.50
C ILE A 8 2.50 -58.28 5.91
N ILE A 9 3.11 -57.10 6.03
CA ILE A 9 2.38 -55.84 6.17
C ILE A 9 1.98 -55.41 4.77
N ILE A 10 0.71 -55.58 4.43
CA ILE A 10 0.09 -54.94 3.26
C ILE A 10 -0.09 -53.47 3.65
N MET A 11 0.84 -52.61 3.21
CA MET A 11 0.63 -51.16 3.21
C MET A 11 -0.41 -50.86 2.13
N THR A 12 -1.67 -50.73 2.53
CA THR A 12 -2.68 -50.06 1.70
C THR A 12 -2.30 -48.58 1.65
N SER A 13 -1.69 -48.17 0.54
CA SER A 13 -1.59 -46.76 0.15
C SER A 13 -3.00 -46.24 -0.10
N ILE A 14 -3.62 -45.65 0.92
CA ILE A 14 -4.77 -44.77 0.74
C ILE A 14 -4.21 -43.51 0.11
N SER A 15 -4.12 -43.51 -1.23
CA SER A 15 -3.99 -42.26 -1.99
C SER A 15 -5.26 -41.45 -1.73
N PHE A 16 -5.18 -40.49 -0.82
CA PHE A 16 -6.08 -39.36 -0.84
C PHE A 16 -5.78 -38.60 -2.15
N CYS A 17 -6.49 -38.95 -3.22
CA CYS A 17 -6.77 -37.99 -4.28
C CYS A 17 -7.58 -36.87 -3.61
N LYS A 18 -6.90 -35.86 -3.05
CA LYS A 18 -7.46 -34.51 -3.03
C LYS A 18 -7.65 -34.18 -4.51
N GLY A 19 -8.86 -34.33 -5.03
CA GLY A 19 -9.21 -33.67 -6.28
C GLY A 19 -8.84 -32.21 -6.07
N LEU A 20 -7.88 -31.70 -6.85
CA LEU A 20 -7.48 -30.31 -6.78
C LEU A 20 -8.74 -29.50 -7.10
N SER A 21 -9.31 -28.84 -6.09
CA SER A 21 -10.37 -27.87 -6.31
C SER A 21 -9.79 -26.78 -7.20
N GLN A 22 -10.50 -26.43 -8.28
CA GLN A 22 -10.16 -25.31 -9.16
C GLN A 22 -9.73 -24.09 -8.34
N GLY A 23 -8.46 -23.73 -8.46
CA GLY A 23 -7.86 -22.53 -7.87
C GLY A 23 -8.05 -21.33 -8.79
N TYR A 24 -8.12 -20.16 -8.19
CA TYR A 24 -8.18 -18.89 -8.90
C TYR A 24 -7.47 -17.79 -8.10
N ASN A 25 -7.08 -16.72 -8.80
CA ASN A 25 -6.69 -15.46 -8.19
C ASN A 25 -7.28 -14.31 -9.00
N ILE A 26 -7.56 -13.21 -8.31
CA ILE A 26 -8.14 -12.00 -8.90
C ILE A 26 -7.23 -10.84 -8.53
N VAL A 27 -6.88 -10.04 -9.53
CA VAL A 27 -6.23 -8.74 -9.32
C VAL A 27 -7.11 -7.69 -9.96
N LEU A 28 -7.63 -6.79 -9.14
CA LEU A 28 -8.32 -5.61 -9.59
C LEU A 28 -7.30 -4.57 -10.05
N GLY A 29 -7.63 -3.83 -11.09
CA GLY A 29 -6.79 -2.72 -11.54
C GLY A 29 -7.59 -1.64 -12.26
N ARG A 30 -6.93 -0.48 -12.40
CA ARG A 30 -7.42 0.69 -13.14
C ARG A 30 -8.91 1.05 -12.89
N PRO A 31 -9.41 1.11 -11.63
CA PRO A 31 -10.75 1.61 -11.36
C PRO A 31 -10.91 3.06 -11.83
N THR A 32 -12.05 3.40 -12.40
CA THR A 32 -12.40 4.78 -12.78
C THR A 32 -13.59 5.25 -11.95
N ASP A 33 -14.20 6.35 -12.36
CA ASP A 33 -15.47 6.80 -11.86
C ASP A 33 -16.66 5.93 -12.34
N THR A 34 -16.49 5.17 -13.42
CA THR A 34 -17.59 4.40 -14.07
C THR A 34 -17.21 2.99 -14.52
N SER A 35 -16.01 2.51 -14.19
CA SER A 35 -15.53 1.19 -14.59
C SER A 35 -14.48 0.63 -13.65
N ILE A 36 -14.21 -0.67 -13.77
CA ILE A 36 -13.04 -1.33 -13.17
C ILE A 36 -12.61 -2.50 -14.06
N THR A 37 -11.32 -2.84 -14.07
CA THR A 37 -10.82 -4.07 -14.71
C THR A 37 -10.62 -5.15 -13.65
N VAL A 38 -11.23 -6.32 -13.88
CA VAL A 38 -11.06 -7.52 -13.04
C VAL A 38 -10.20 -8.52 -13.81
N SER A 39 -8.95 -8.71 -13.40
CA SER A 39 -8.04 -9.70 -13.99
C SER A 39 -8.19 -11.04 -13.26
N VAL A 40 -8.89 -12.00 -13.88
CA VAL A 40 -9.16 -13.33 -13.32
C VAL A 40 -8.23 -14.35 -13.94
N MET A 41 -7.48 -15.09 -13.12
CA MET A 41 -6.65 -16.21 -13.57
C MET A 41 -7.04 -17.49 -12.84
N MET A 42 -7.18 -18.58 -13.60
CA MET A 42 -7.59 -19.91 -13.13
C MET A 42 -6.42 -20.88 -13.24
N ASP A 43 -6.24 -21.79 -12.28
CA ASP A 43 -5.14 -22.78 -12.32
C ASP A 43 -5.36 -23.92 -13.33
N GLN A 44 -6.58 -24.03 -13.88
CA GLN A 44 -6.99 -25.00 -14.88
C GLN A 44 -7.92 -24.33 -15.90
N LYS A 45 -8.13 -24.99 -17.04
CA LYS A 45 -9.10 -24.51 -18.03
C LYS A 45 -10.50 -24.47 -17.40
N ALA A 46 -11.14 -23.31 -17.42
CA ALA A 46 -12.44 -23.12 -16.81
C ALA A 46 -13.32 -22.13 -17.60
N GLU A 47 -14.62 -22.16 -17.28
CA GLU A 47 -15.56 -21.10 -17.67
C GLU A 47 -15.92 -20.29 -16.44
N PHE A 48 -16.04 -18.97 -16.56
CA PHE A 48 -16.47 -18.12 -15.45
C PHE A 48 -17.26 -16.89 -15.92
N TYR A 49 -17.99 -16.27 -14.99
CA TYR A 49 -18.52 -14.92 -15.12
C TYR A 49 -18.47 -14.23 -13.77
N LEU A 50 -18.66 -12.91 -13.76
CA LEU A 50 -18.75 -12.12 -12.54
C LEU A 50 -20.19 -11.71 -12.33
N GLU A 51 -20.69 -11.81 -11.10
CA GLU A 51 -21.95 -11.20 -10.67
C GLU A 51 -21.65 -10.10 -9.65
N TYR A 52 -22.35 -8.97 -9.72
CA TYR A 52 -22.04 -7.79 -8.92
C TYR A 52 -23.28 -6.93 -8.65
N GLY A 53 -23.21 -6.11 -7.60
CA GLY A 53 -24.27 -5.18 -7.20
C GLY A 53 -23.81 -4.18 -6.13
N GLU A 54 -24.64 -3.19 -5.81
CA GLU A 54 -24.30 -2.10 -4.85
C GLU A 54 -24.58 -2.48 -3.38
N THR A 55 -25.14 -3.67 -3.13
CA THR A 55 -25.42 -4.16 -1.78
C THR A 55 -24.76 -5.51 -1.56
N SER A 56 -24.45 -5.82 -0.30
CA SER A 56 -23.79 -7.09 0.02
C SER A 56 -24.68 -8.32 -0.17
N THR A 57 -25.99 -8.14 -0.32
CA THR A 57 -26.97 -9.24 -0.37
C THR A 57 -27.60 -9.43 -1.76
N THR A 58 -27.32 -8.57 -2.74
CA THR A 58 -27.99 -8.60 -4.04
C THR A 58 -27.01 -8.31 -5.17
N TYR A 59 -26.90 -9.27 -6.10
CA TYR A 59 -26.11 -9.20 -7.33
C TYR A 59 -27.08 -9.11 -8.51
N ASP A 60 -27.41 -7.89 -8.91
CA ASP A 60 -28.42 -7.59 -9.94
C ASP A 60 -27.84 -7.53 -11.37
N ARG A 61 -26.52 -7.57 -11.47
CA ARG A 61 -25.77 -7.52 -12.73
C ARG A 61 -24.82 -8.70 -12.83
N LYS A 62 -24.50 -9.07 -14.06
CA LYS A 62 -23.46 -10.06 -14.37
C LYS A 62 -22.78 -9.75 -15.70
N THR A 63 -21.58 -10.27 -15.88
CA THR A 63 -20.86 -10.26 -17.16
C THR A 63 -21.32 -11.42 -18.05
N ASP A 64 -20.83 -11.45 -19.28
CA ASP A 64 -20.86 -12.65 -20.11
C ASP A 64 -20.00 -13.77 -19.49
N ILE A 65 -20.20 -15.00 -19.99
CA ILE A 65 -19.39 -16.15 -19.64
C ILE A 65 -18.11 -16.13 -20.49
N PHE A 66 -16.97 -16.17 -19.82
CA PHE A 66 -15.64 -16.27 -20.42
C PHE A 66 -15.10 -17.69 -20.31
N SER A 67 -14.33 -18.13 -21.30
CA SER A 67 -13.55 -19.37 -21.27
C SER A 67 -12.08 -19.01 -21.19
N VAL A 68 -11.35 -19.60 -20.25
CA VAL A 68 -9.91 -19.34 -20.05
C VAL A 68 -9.09 -20.62 -20.07
N ALA A 69 -7.85 -20.51 -20.55
CA ALA A 69 -6.85 -21.56 -20.37
C ALA A 69 -6.31 -21.56 -18.93
N ALA A 70 -5.59 -22.63 -18.58
CA ALA A 70 -4.89 -22.69 -17.30
C ALA A 70 -3.80 -21.60 -17.26
N ASN A 71 -3.75 -20.86 -16.16
CA ASN A 71 -2.79 -19.79 -15.89
C ASN A 71 -2.80 -18.63 -16.90
N ASP A 72 -3.90 -18.46 -17.63
CA ASP A 72 -4.10 -17.36 -18.59
C ASP A 72 -5.04 -16.31 -17.97
N PRO A 73 -4.53 -15.12 -17.59
CA PRO A 73 -5.33 -14.06 -17.01
C PRO A 73 -6.30 -13.45 -18.03
N GLN A 74 -7.59 -13.46 -17.71
CA GLN A 74 -8.62 -12.75 -18.47
C GLN A 74 -8.93 -11.41 -17.83
N HIS A 75 -8.66 -10.32 -18.56
CA HIS A 75 -9.02 -8.97 -18.15
C HIS A 75 -10.47 -8.67 -18.54
N VAL A 76 -11.33 -8.51 -17.55
CA VAL A 76 -12.76 -8.24 -17.73
C VAL A 76 -13.07 -6.81 -17.31
N LEU A 77 -13.49 -5.98 -18.27
CA LEU A 77 -13.96 -4.63 -17.99
C LEU A 77 -15.41 -4.70 -17.49
N ILE A 78 -15.66 -4.19 -16.27
CA ILE A 78 -17.01 -3.97 -15.77
C ILE A 78 -17.37 -2.51 -16.00
N HIS A 79 -18.40 -2.28 -16.82
CA HIS A 79 -18.94 -0.97 -17.17
C HIS A 79 -20.38 -1.11 -17.70
N PRO A 80 -21.29 -0.13 -17.48
CA PRO A 80 -21.11 1.08 -16.67
C PRO A 80 -21.37 0.85 -15.18
N LEU A 81 -20.63 1.60 -14.36
CA LEU A 81 -20.77 1.69 -12.91
C LEU A 81 -21.19 3.11 -12.50
N ARG A 82 -21.77 3.23 -11.32
CA ARG A 82 -22.09 4.53 -10.72
C ARG A 82 -20.85 5.14 -10.07
N HIS A 83 -20.73 6.46 -10.17
CA HIS A 83 -19.70 7.25 -9.50
C HIS A 83 -19.80 7.15 -7.98
N ASN A 84 -18.66 7.19 -7.29
CA ASN A 84 -18.55 7.18 -5.83
C ASN A 84 -19.39 6.08 -5.16
N SER A 85 -19.33 4.85 -5.69
CA SER A 85 -20.12 3.72 -5.23
C SER A 85 -19.24 2.54 -4.87
N ARG A 86 -19.56 1.91 -3.73
CA ARG A 86 -19.02 0.59 -3.37
C ARG A 86 -19.84 -0.49 -4.07
N TYR A 87 -19.17 -1.44 -4.67
CA TYR A 87 -19.74 -2.61 -5.32
C TYR A 87 -19.29 -3.87 -4.61
N PHE A 88 -20.18 -4.85 -4.52
CA PHE A 88 -19.87 -6.20 -4.08
C PHE A 88 -19.98 -7.15 -5.25
N TYR A 89 -19.08 -8.11 -5.35
CA TYR A 89 -19.06 -9.05 -6.45
C TYR A 89 -18.62 -10.46 -6.03
N ARG A 90 -18.96 -11.43 -6.87
CA ARG A 90 -18.47 -12.81 -6.79
C ARG A 90 -18.02 -13.29 -8.15
N LEU A 91 -16.98 -14.12 -8.13
CA LEU A 91 -16.59 -14.93 -9.27
C LEU A 91 -17.46 -16.19 -9.26
N ILE A 92 -18.20 -16.40 -10.34
CA ILE A 92 -18.93 -17.63 -10.59
C ILE A 92 -18.16 -18.44 -11.61
N TYR A 93 -17.66 -19.60 -11.21
CA TYR A 93 -16.77 -20.40 -12.04
C TYR A 93 -17.21 -21.85 -12.09
N LYS A 94 -16.95 -22.47 -13.23
CA LYS A 94 -17.33 -23.84 -13.52
C LYS A 94 -16.29 -24.80 -12.93
N THR A 95 -16.78 -25.71 -12.10
CA THR A 95 -16.06 -26.93 -11.72
C THR A 95 -16.56 -28.09 -12.59
N ASP A 96 -15.96 -29.28 -12.46
CA ASP A 96 -16.39 -30.49 -13.17
C ASP A 96 -17.89 -30.82 -13.05
N LYS A 97 -18.57 -30.32 -12.02
CA LYS A 97 -19.96 -30.68 -11.68
C LYS A 97 -20.96 -29.54 -11.91
N SER A 98 -20.59 -28.31 -11.60
CA SER A 98 -21.48 -27.15 -11.70
C SER A 98 -20.71 -25.82 -11.60
N PHE A 99 -21.40 -24.73 -11.89
CA PHE A 99 -20.95 -23.40 -11.46
C PHE A 99 -21.04 -23.29 -9.94
N VAL A 100 -20.01 -22.71 -9.33
CA VAL A 100 -19.93 -22.41 -7.89
C VAL A 100 -19.48 -20.96 -7.71
N ALA A 101 -19.83 -20.37 -6.58
CA ALA A 101 -19.46 -19.00 -6.24
C ALA A 101 -18.19 -18.97 -5.38
N SER A 102 -17.31 -18.00 -5.65
CA SER A 102 -16.27 -17.56 -4.73
C SER A 102 -16.87 -16.96 -3.44
N PRO A 103 -16.05 -16.69 -2.41
CA PRO A 103 -16.39 -15.69 -1.42
C PRO A 103 -16.77 -14.35 -2.07
N GLN A 104 -17.47 -13.52 -1.30
CA GLN A 104 -17.81 -12.17 -1.70
C GLN A 104 -16.59 -11.26 -1.57
N PHE A 105 -16.42 -10.42 -2.58
CA PHE A 105 -15.39 -9.38 -2.64
C PHE A 105 -16.05 -8.02 -2.88
N HIS A 106 -15.27 -6.94 -2.84
CA HIS A 106 -15.79 -5.59 -3.11
C HIS A 106 -14.77 -4.70 -3.78
N PHE A 107 -15.22 -3.59 -4.37
CA PHE A 107 -14.35 -2.52 -4.85
C PHE A 107 -15.10 -1.18 -4.79
N GLN A 108 -14.37 -0.09 -5.01
CA GLN A 108 -14.88 1.28 -4.95
C GLN A 108 -14.61 1.98 -6.29
N THR A 109 -15.60 2.66 -6.86
CA THR A 109 -15.37 3.64 -7.94
C THR A 109 -14.90 4.97 -7.36
N GLN A 110 -14.34 5.85 -8.19
CA GLN A 110 -13.73 7.12 -7.76
C GLN A 110 -14.52 7.83 -6.66
N ARG A 111 -13.83 8.13 -5.55
CA ARG A 111 -14.37 8.93 -4.46
C ARG A 111 -14.66 10.35 -4.94
N ALA A 112 -15.83 10.88 -4.59
CA ALA A 112 -16.16 12.26 -4.86
C ALA A 112 -15.35 13.20 -3.97
N GLU A 113 -15.07 14.42 -4.43
CA GLU A 113 -14.46 15.48 -3.62
C GLU A 113 -15.15 15.63 -2.26
N GLY A 114 -14.38 15.82 -1.19
CA GLY A 114 -14.84 15.84 0.20
C GLY A 114 -14.98 14.48 0.86
N SER A 115 -14.91 13.37 0.11
CA SER A 115 -15.00 12.02 0.68
C SER A 115 -13.67 11.60 1.30
N SER A 116 -13.72 11.01 2.49
CA SER A 116 -12.55 10.37 3.10
C SER A 116 -12.26 9.01 2.46
N PHE A 117 -10.99 8.65 2.39
CA PHE A 117 -10.57 7.32 1.94
C PHE A 117 -9.20 6.95 2.50
N VAL A 118 -8.87 5.66 2.42
CA VAL A 118 -7.56 5.12 2.78
C VAL A 118 -6.90 4.56 1.52
N PHE A 119 -5.58 4.74 1.39
CA PHE A 119 -4.78 3.98 0.43
C PHE A 119 -3.48 3.52 1.09
N THR A 120 -2.88 2.46 0.54
CA THR A 120 -1.61 1.92 1.04
C THR A 120 -0.53 1.97 -0.02
N VAL A 121 0.72 2.09 0.44
CA VAL A 121 1.90 2.07 -0.42
C VAL A 121 2.91 1.06 0.12
N GLU A 122 3.48 0.27 -0.77
CA GLU A 122 4.58 -0.66 -0.48
C GLU A 122 5.72 -0.52 -1.48
N ALA A 123 6.85 -1.15 -1.19
CA ALA A 123 8.01 -1.15 -2.07
C ALA A 123 8.90 -2.38 -1.84
N ASP A 124 9.67 -2.73 -2.88
CA ASP A 124 10.89 -3.51 -2.79
C ASP A 124 10.67 -4.93 -2.20
N GLU A 125 9.64 -5.66 -2.63
CA GLU A 125 9.31 -6.96 -2.04
C GLU A 125 10.45 -7.97 -2.23
N HIS A 126 11.23 -7.86 -3.32
CA HIS A 126 12.47 -8.63 -3.54
C HIS A 126 12.33 -10.15 -3.34
N LEU A 127 11.16 -10.74 -3.63
CA LEU A 127 10.91 -12.17 -3.40
C LEU A 127 11.68 -13.10 -4.34
N TYR A 128 12.24 -12.54 -5.42
CA TYR A 128 13.12 -13.23 -6.37
C TYR A 128 14.57 -13.34 -5.86
N ASP A 129 14.97 -12.59 -4.83
CA ASP A 129 16.30 -12.64 -4.24
C ASP A 129 16.28 -12.92 -2.72
N LYS A 130 17.44 -12.87 -2.08
CA LYS A 130 17.61 -13.22 -0.66
C LYS A 130 17.17 -12.13 0.34
N LYS A 131 16.80 -10.93 -0.13
CA LYS A 131 16.44 -9.79 0.73
C LYS A 131 15.01 -9.96 1.26
N GLY A 132 14.09 -10.38 0.40
CA GLY A 132 12.68 -10.59 0.74
C GLY A 132 12.34 -12.04 1.04
N ILE A 133 11.38 -12.28 1.94
CA ILE A 133 10.79 -13.63 2.11
C ILE A 133 9.26 -13.59 2.08
N ARG A 134 8.65 -14.62 1.48
CA ARG A 134 7.19 -14.71 1.30
C ARG A 134 6.41 -14.69 2.61
N SER A 135 6.92 -15.33 3.67
CA SER A 135 6.24 -15.33 4.96
C SER A 135 6.14 -13.92 5.55
N MET A 136 7.14 -13.07 5.30
CA MET A 136 7.09 -11.68 5.74
C MET A 136 6.11 -10.88 4.88
N TYR A 137 6.22 -11.00 3.55
CA TYR A 137 5.32 -10.32 2.63
C TYR A 137 3.84 -10.67 2.88
N ASN A 138 3.53 -11.93 3.18
CA ASN A 138 2.17 -12.35 3.52
C ASN A 138 1.63 -11.64 4.78
N VAL A 139 2.47 -11.35 5.77
CA VAL A 139 2.06 -10.57 6.95
C VAL A 139 1.82 -9.11 6.54
N THR A 140 2.69 -8.53 5.71
CA THR A 140 2.52 -7.17 5.19
C THR A 140 1.23 -7.02 4.38
N LEU A 141 0.94 -7.95 3.46
CA LEU A 141 -0.32 -8.01 2.71
C LEU A 141 -1.54 -8.10 3.64
N GLN A 142 -1.50 -8.95 4.67
CA GLN A 142 -2.58 -9.05 5.65
C GLN A 142 -2.76 -7.76 6.44
N ASN A 143 -1.67 -7.07 6.77
CA ASN A 143 -1.70 -5.78 7.43
C ASN A 143 -2.34 -4.71 6.51
N GLN A 144 -1.94 -4.64 5.25
CA GLN A 144 -2.55 -3.73 4.27
C GLN A 144 -4.04 -4.00 4.09
N ALA A 145 -4.45 -5.27 3.99
CA ALA A 145 -5.87 -5.63 3.92
C ALA A 145 -6.66 -5.20 5.17
N ALA A 146 -6.04 -5.27 6.34
CA ALA A 146 -6.65 -4.81 7.59
C ALA A 146 -6.85 -3.29 7.66
N ASP A 147 -6.24 -2.52 6.77
CA ASP A 147 -6.46 -1.07 6.65
C ASP A 147 -7.68 -0.71 5.78
N ASP A 148 -8.36 -1.69 5.16
CA ASP A 148 -9.48 -1.51 4.20
C ASP A 148 -9.24 -0.39 3.16
N PRO A 149 -8.09 -0.40 2.44
CA PRO A 149 -7.78 0.67 1.50
C PRO A 149 -8.64 0.60 0.24
N ASP A 150 -8.88 1.76 -0.36
CA ASP A 150 -9.49 1.88 -1.69
C ASP A 150 -8.57 1.33 -2.80
N PHE A 151 -7.25 1.36 -2.60
CA PHE A 151 -6.24 0.79 -3.50
C PHE A 151 -4.84 0.68 -2.86
N LEU A 152 -3.97 -0.13 -3.49
CA LEU A 152 -2.56 -0.33 -3.16
C LEU A 152 -1.67 0.13 -4.33
N ILE A 153 -0.61 0.89 -4.03
CA ILE A 153 0.45 1.25 -4.97
C ILE A 153 1.74 0.53 -4.53
N SER A 154 2.29 -0.35 -5.37
CA SER A 154 3.67 -0.85 -5.18
C SER A 154 4.65 0.05 -5.94
N LEU A 155 5.73 0.43 -5.27
CA LEU A 155 6.74 1.34 -5.80
C LEU A 155 7.78 0.67 -6.68
N GLY A 156 7.68 -0.63 -6.96
CA GLY A 156 8.59 -1.33 -7.88
C GLY A 156 9.59 -2.25 -7.18
N ASP A 157 10.46 -2.87 -7.97
CA ASP A 157 11.36 -3.97 -7.58
C ASP A 157 10.59 -5.22 -7.10
N ILE A 158 9.59 -5.59 -7.90
CA ILE A 158 8.64 -6.66 -7.67
C ILE A 158 9.18 -7.97 -8.27
N PHE A 159 9.51 -7.97 -9.57
CA PHE A 159 9.66 -9.24 -10.33
C PHE A 159 11.10 -9.74 -10.46
N GLY A 160 12.09 -8.85 -10.51
CA GLY A 160 13.50 -9.25 -10.62
C GLY A 160 13.93 -9.66 -12.03
N ASP A 161 13.24 -9.17 -13.05
CA ASP A 161 13.45 -9.45 -14.48
C ASP A 161 14.91 -9.26 -14.93
N ASP A 162 15.62 -8.32 -14.31
CA ASP A 162 17.00 -7.96 -14.66
C ASP A 162 18.09 -8.83 -13.99
N HIS A 163 17.74 -9.92 -13.30
CA HIS A 163 18.74 -10.78 -12.62
C HIS A 163 19.72 -11.43 -13.60
N GLU A 164 19.21 -11.84 -14.76
CA GLU A 164 20.00 -12.44 -15.83
C GLU A 164 19.68 -11.74 -17.16
N PRO A 165 19.94 -10.43 -17.27
CA PRO A 165 19.23 -9.53 -18.20
C PRO A 165 19.52 -9.79 -19.69
N PHE A 166 20.60 -10.55 -19.97
CA PHE A 166 21.01 -10.91 -21.33
C PHE A 166 20.68 -12.36 -21.71
N THR A 167 20.27 -13.18 -20.74
CA THR A 167 20.05 -14.63 -20.93
C THR A 167 18.68 -15.10 -20.47
N ILE A 168 17.97 -14.30 -19.67
CA ILE A 168 16.62 -14.59 -19.22
C ILE A 168 15.70 -14.77 -20.42
N THR A 169 14.94 -15.85 -20.37
CA THR A 169 14.01 -16.25 -21.42
C THR A 169 12.63 -15.66 -21.18
N SER A 170 11.82 -15.59 -22.22
CA SER A 170 10.41 -15.21 -22.07
C SER A 170 9.63 -16.15 -21.15
N GLY A 171 10.02 -17.43 -21.04
CA GLY A 171 9.37 -18.38 -20.15
C GLY A 171 9.71 -18.14 -18.68
N GLU A 172 10.94 -17.73 -18.38
CA GLU A 172 11.34 -17.35 -17.02
C GLU A 172 10.66 -16.04 -16.58
N LEU A 173 10.55 -15.06 -17.48
CA LEU A 173 9.79 -13.83 -17.20
C LEU A 173 8.30 -14.13 -16.91
N ASP A 174 7.69 -15.01 -17.71
CA ASP A 174 6.34 -15.51 -17.46
C ASP A 174 6.21 -16.15 -16.07
N GLU A 175 7.16 -17.00 -15.68
CA GLU A 175 7.18 -17.63 -14.36
C GLU A 175 7.29 -16.61 -13.21
N LEU A 176 8.21 -15.64 -13.31
CA LEU A 176 8.41 -14.58 -12.31
C LEU A 176 7.13 -13.76 -12.11
N HIS A 177 6.52 -13.31 -13.20
CA HIS A 177 5.30 -12.51 -13.11
C HIS A 177 4.11 -13.35 -12.61
N ARG A 178 3.95 -14.58 -13.09
CA ARG A 178 2.87 -15.47 -12.64
C ARG A 178 2.96 -15.81 -11.16
N ASP A 179 4.18 -15.93 -10.62
CA ASP A 179 4.42 -16.32 -9.24
C ASP A 179 3.89 -15.32 -8.20
N TYR A 180 3.77 -14.04 -8.57
CA TYR A 180 3.16 -13.01 -7.73
C TYR A 180 1.63 -13.04 -7.71
N ARG A 181 0.98 -13.64 -8.71
CA ARG A 181 -0.47 -13.64 -8.85
C ARG A 181 -1.21 -14.26 -7.65
N PRO A 182 -0.78 -15.39 -7.05
CA PRO A 182 -1.41 -15.91 -5.85
C PRO A 182 -1.20 -15.03 -4.60
N LEU A 183 -0.04 -14.35 -4.50
CA LEU A 183 0.25 -13.45 -3.37
C LEU A 183 -0.65 -12.23 -3.42
N LEU A 184 -0.66 -11.51 -4.55
CA LEU A 184 -1.54 -10.37 -4.77
C LEU A 184 -3.01 -10.78 -4.73
N GLY A 185 -3.35 -11.96 -5.26
CA GLY A 185 -4.70 -12.51 -5.21
C GLY A 185 -5.27 -12.73 -3.81
N SER A 186 -4.43 -12.66 -2.76
CA SER A 186 -4.89 -12.76 -1.36
C SER A 186 -5.58 -11.49 -0.84
N ILE A 187 -5.35 -10.33 -1.47
CA ILE A 187 -5.94 -9.05 -1.07
C ILE A 187 -6.47 -8.24 -2.25
N CYS A 188 -5.86 -8.36 -3.43
CA CYS A 188 -6.19 -7.58 -4.63
C CYS A 188 -7.45 -8.06 -5.35
N HIS A 189 -8.16 -9.04 -4.79
CA HIS A 189 -9.57 -9.27 -5.11
C HIS A 189 -10.47 -8.16 -4.58
N SER A 190 -10.03 -7.36 -3.60
CA SER A 190 -10.79 -6.22 -3.10
C SER A 190 -10.03 -4.90 -3.13
N ILE A 191 -8.71 -4.96 -3.32
CA ILE A 191 -7.82 -3.80 -3.32
C ILE A 191 -7.20 -3.66 -4.71
N PRO A 192 -7.64 -2.71 -5.55
CA PRO A 192 -7.00 -2.39 -6.82
C PRO A 192 -5.50 -2.18 -6.69
N PHE A 193 -4.73 -2.83 -7.57
CA PHE A 193 -3.28 -2.81 -7.56
C PHE A 193 -2.73 -1.90 -8.66
N TYR A 194 -1.83 -1.00 -8.28
CA TYR A 194 -1.10 -0.11 -9.18
C TYR A 194 0.39 -0.37 -9.07
N VAL A 195 1.08 -0.37 -10.21
CA VAL A 195 2.52 -0.57 -10.29
C VAL A 195 3.21 0.72 -10.69
N CYS A 196 4.14 1.18 -9.86
CA CYS A 196 5.20 2.11 -10.24
C CYS A 196 6.45 1.29 -10.59
N LEU A 197 7.08 1.57 -11.73
CA LEU A 197 8.20 0.75 -12.21
C LEU A 197 9.48 1.05 -11.44
N GLY A 198 10.08 -0.02 -10.93
CA GLY A 198 11.42 -0.07 -10.38
C GLY A 198 12.47 -0.48 -11.39
N ASN A 199 13.72 -0.57 -10.94
CA ASN A 199 14.81 -0.94 -11.83
C ASN A 199 14.85 -2.43 -12.14
N HIS A 200 14.44 -3.24 -11.17
CA HIS A 200 14.45 -4.68 -11.29
C HIS A 200 13.30 -5.22 -12.15
N GLU A 201 12.42 -4.35 -12.64
CA GLU A 201 11.50 -4.67 -13.75
C GLU A 201 12.21 -4.72 -15.11
N GLY A 202 13.44 -4.20 -15.25
CA GLY A 202 14.19 -4.26 -16.51
C GLY A 202 13.59 -3.42 -17.66
N GLU A 203 12.57 -2.61 -17.39
CA GLU A 203 11.84 -1.78 -18.35
C GLU A 203 12.49 -0.39 -18.57
N ASN A 204 13.80 -0.38 -18.87
CA ASN A 204 14.57 0.84 -19.09
C ASN A 204 15.12 1.00 -20.52
N ASP A 205 15.49 2.23 -20.87
CA ASP A 205 15.99 2.61 -22.19
C ASP A 205 17.28 1.87 -22.61
N TYR A 206 18.16 1.57 -21.65
CA TYR A 206 19.38 0.81 -21.91
C TYR A 206 19.04 -0.56 -22.48
N TYR A 207 18.21 -1.35 -21.79
CA TYR A 207 17.79 -2.66 -22.30
C TYR A 207 16.89 -2.57 -23.54
N GLN A 208 16.11 -1.49 -23.67
CA GLN A 208 15.30 -1.23 -24.85
C GLN A 208 16.16 -1.08 -26.12
N SER A 209 17.38 -0.53 -25.99
CA SER A 209 18.28 -0.28 -27.12
C SER A 209 19.00 -1.55 -27.62
N ILE A 210 19.08 -2.59 -26.80
CA ILE A 210 19.87 -3.80 -27.09
C ILE A 210 19.01 -4.79 -27.86
N SER A 211 19.38 -5.10 -29.12
CA SER A 211 18.79 -6.19 -29.92
C SER A 211 17.24 -6.21 -30.03
N PRO A 212 16.55 -5.08 -30.30
CA PRO A 212 15.09 -5.08 -30.44
C PRO A 212 14.63 -5.95 -31.65
N PRO A 213 13.46 -6.61 -31.56
CA PRO A 213 12.50 -6.58 -30.45
C PRO A 213 12.77 -7.58 -29.32
N ASP A 214 13.71 -8.51 -29.52
CA ASP A 214 13.95 -9.60 -28.57
C ASP A 214 14.91 -9.16 -27.45
N ASN A 215 14.42 -8.25 -26.60
CA ASN A 215 15.19 -7.68 -25.51
C ASN A 215 14.43 -7.70 -24.19
N LEU A 216 15.14 -7.48 -23.09
CA LEU A 216 14.56 -7.55 -21.75
C LEU A 216 13.41 -6.55 -21.60
N CYS A 217 13.65 -5.28 -21.94
CA CYS A 217 12.67 -4.21 -21.75
C CYS A 217 11.32 -4.54 -22.40
N TYR A 218 11.29 -4.95 -23.67
CA TYR A 218 10.03 -5.26 -24.35
C TYR A 218 9.38 -6.54 -23.82
N ARG A 219 10.16 -7.58 -23.52
CA ARG A 219 9.63 -8.83 -22.95
C ARG A 219 9.04 -8.61 -21.56
N ALA A 220 9.74 -7.90 -20.68
CA ALA A 220 9.27 -7.50 -19.35
C ALA A 220 7.97 -6.69 -19.44
N THR A 221 7.96 -5.65 -20.28
CA THR A 221 6.76 -4.81 -20.50
C THR A 221 5.54 -5.64 -20.94
N LEU A 222 5.73 -6.60 -21.85
CA LEU A 222 4.64 -7.49 -22.30
C LEU A 222 4.13 -8.39 -21.17
N TRP A 223 5.01 -9.02 -20.38
CA TRP A 223 4.60 -9.90 -19.28
C TRP A 223 3.96 -9.15 -18.12
N ARG A 224 4.48 -7.97 -17.77
CA ARG A 224 3.82 -7.11 -16.78
C ARG A 224 2.41 -6.74 -17.24
N LYS A 225 2.24 -6.23 -18.46
CA LYS A 225 0.90 -5.89 -18.99
C LYS A 225 -0.04 -7.09 -19.11
N TYR A 226 0.51 -8.27 -19.40
CA TYR A 226 -0.27 -9.50 -19.51
C TYR A 226 -0.87 -9.91 -18.15
N TYR A 227 -0.10 -9.79 -17.07
CA TYR A 227 -0.55 -10.19 -15.72
C TYR A 227 -1.17 -9.07 -14.89
N TYR A 228 -0.82 -7.81 -15.15
CA TYR A 228 -1.11 -6.68 -14.26
C TYR A 228 -1.70 -5.50 -15.05
N PRO A 229 -3.02 -5.25 -14.90
CA PRO A 229 -3.69 -4.19 -15.66
C PRO A 229 -3.43 -2.80 -15.05
N ASN A 230 -2.28 -2.19 -15.36
CA ASN A 230 -1.94 -0.84 -14.92
C ASN A 230 -2.69 0.23 -15.75
N PRO A 231 -2.82 1.49 -15.30
CA PRO A 231 -3.51 2.51 -16.07
C PRO A 231 -2.79 2.94 -17.35
N PHE A 232 -3.58 3.40 -18.32
CA PHE A 232 -3.14 4.06 -19.54
C PHE A 232 -4.11 5.21 -19.86
N PRO A 233 -3.73 6.19 -20.71
CA PRO A 233 -4.61 7.31 -21.02
C PRO A 233 -5.91 6.86 -21.71
N ASP A 234 -7.05 7.05 -21.04
CA ASP A 234 -8.36 6.60 -21.51
C ASP A 234 -9.49 7.65 -21.34
N GLY A 235 -9.12 8.87 -20.92
CA GLY A 235 -10.04 9.96 -20.64
C GLY A 235 -10.33 10.15 -19.14
N PHE A 236 -10.22 9.09 -18.34
CA PHE A 236 -10.19 9.19 -16.88
C PHE A 236 -8.75 9.34 -16.40
N TYR A 237 -7.89 8.41 -16.82
CA TYR A 237 -6.46 8.46 -16.57
C TYR A 237 -5.78 9.36 -17.62
N THR A 238 -4.79 10.14 -17.18
CA THR A 238 -3.81 10.77 -18.07
C THR A 238 -2.47 10.04 -17.93
N GLY A 239 -1.52 10.25 -18.84
CA GLY A 239 -0.24 9.54 -18.79
C GLY A 239 0.45 9.43 -20.14
N ASN A 240 1.20 8.34 -20.32
CA ASN A 240 2.00 8.09 -21.52
C ASN A 240 1.15 7.84 -22.78
N THR A 241 1.09 8.83 -23.66
CA THR A 241 0.40 8.72 -24.96
C THR A 241 1.28 8.15 -26.07
N THR A 242 2.52 7.78 -25.77
CA THR A 242 3.43 7.16 -26.76
C THR A 242 2.98 5.74 -27.03
N MET A 243 2.79 5.44 -28.32
CA MET A 243 2.64 4.07 -28.78
C MET A 243 4.02 3.51 -29.11
N GLU A 244 4.39 2.44 -28.44
CA GLU A 244 5.62 1.70 -28.69
C GLU A 244 5.38 0.51 -29.63
N PRO A 245 6.41 0.11 -30.40
CA PRO A 245 6.31 -0.97 -31.39
C PRO A 245 6.11 -2.35 -30.75
N TYR A 246 6.09 -3.39 -31.58
CA TYR A 246 6.16 -4.80 -31.14
C TYR A 246 5.02 -5.28 -30.24
N GLY A 247 3.84 -4.66 -30.37
CA GLY A 247 2.66 -5.00 -29.56
C GLY A 247 2.64 -4.38 -28.17
N ILE A 248 3.62 -3.52 -27.84
CA ILE A 248 3.61 -2.77 -26.58
C ILE A 248 2.47 -1.77 -26.56
N GLU A 249 2.19 -1.07 -27.67
CA GLU A 249 1.17 -0.02 -27.68
C GLU A 249 1.45 1.01 -26.57
N HIS A 250 0.51 1.25 -25.65
CA HIS A 250 0.79 2.00 -24.43
C HIS A 250 1.60 1.14 -23.45
N PRO A 251 2.76 1.63 -22.95
CA PRO A 251 3.55 0.89 -21.97
C PRO A 251 2.93 0.80 -20.58
N GLU A 252 1.89 1.59 -20.26
CA GLU A 252 1.24 1.61 -18.94
C GLU A 252 2.22 1.89 -17.78
N ASN A 253 3.10 2.88 -17.97
CA ASN A 253 4.29 3.10 -17.13
C ASN A 253 4.27 4.37 -16.28
N TYR A 254 3.74 5.48 -16.81
CA TYR A 254 3.46 6.70 -16.04
C TYR A 254 2.05 7.20 -16.31
N PHE A 255 1.36 7.60 -15.24
CA PHE A 255 -0.06 7.92 -15.28
C PHE A 255 -0.47 8.78 -14.07
N ALA A 256 -1.62 9.43 -14.19
CA ALA A 256 -2.20 10.23 -13.11
C ALA A 256 -3.73 10.18 -13.13
N TRP A 257 -4.31 10.31 -11.94
CA TRP A 257 -5.76 10.38 -11.71
C TRP A 257 -6.07 11.16 -10.44
N THR A 258 -7.33 11.54 -10.28
CA THR A 258 -7.84 12.15 -9.05
C THR A 258 -8.67 11.14 -8.28
N TRP A 259 -8.66 11.24 -6.95
CA TRP A 259 -9.49 10.41 -6.06
C TRP A 259 -9.81 11.22 -4.81
N GLY A 260 -11.10 11.50 -4.58
CA GLY A 260 -11.51 12.46 -3.54
C GLY A 260 -10.88 13.83 -3.77
N ASP A 261 -10.28 14.41 -2.73
CA ASP A 261 -9.59 15.71 -2.78
C ASP A 261 -8.13 15.65 -3.30
N ALA A 262 -7.65 14.48 -3.73
CA ALA A 262 -6.24 14.26 -4.04
C ALA A 262 -5.97 13.92 -5.51
N LEU A 263 -4.84 14.43 -6.02
CA LEU A 263 -4.22 14.00 -7.28
C LEU A 263 -3.13 12.97 -6.96
N PHE A 264 -3.11 11.89 -7.73
CA PHE A 264 -2.09 10.85 -7.72
C PHE A 264 -1.33 10.88 -9.03
N VAL A 265 0.01 10.92 -8.95
CA VAL A 265 0.90 10.95 -10.12
C VAL A 265 1.97 9.88 -9.94
N VAL A 266 2.00 8.89 -10.84
CA VAL A 266 3.04 7.87 -10.87
C VAL A 266 4.00 8.18 -12.02
N LEU A 267 5.28 8.31 -11.71
CA LEU A 267 6.36 8.56 -12.66
C LEU A 267 7.08 7.26 -13.02
N ASP A 268 7.57 7.20 -14.24
CA ASP A 268 8.53 6.19 -14.69
C ASP A 268 9.90 6.86 -14.84
N VAL A 269 10.81 6.57 -13.92
CA VAL A 269 12.15 7.14 -13.90
C VAL A 269 13.18 6.30 -14.66
N TYR A 270 12.73 5.29 -15.41
CA TYR A 270 13.54 4.25 -16.07
C TYR A 270 13.43 4.22 -17.59
N ARG A 271 12.23 4.35 -18.16
CA ARG A 271 12.02 4.22 -19.62
C ARG A 271 12.80 5.21 -20.46
N THR A 272 13.23 6.33 -19.88
CA THR A 272 14.09 7.32 -20.54
C THR A 272 15.26 7.75 -19.65
N GLN A 273 15.71 6.88 -18.74
CA GLN A 273 16.59 7.30 -17.65
C GLN A 273 17.91 7.89 -18.10
N SER A 274 18.48 7.51 -19.26
CA SER A 274 19.75 8.03 -19.75
C SER A 274 19.55 8.94 -20.94
N TYR A 275 20.22 10.09 -20.93
CA TYR A 275 20.15 11.06 -22.02
C TYR A 275 20.59 10.47 -23.37
N ASP A 276 21.52 9.52 -23.35
CA ASP A 276 22.05 8.83 -24.53
C ASP A 276 21.65 7.34 -24.63
N SER A 277 20.92 6.83 -23.63
CA SER A 277 20.57 5.40 -23.50
C SER A 277 21.76 4.42 -23.45
N LEU A 278 22.99 4.90 -23.23
CA LEU A 278 24.21 4.09 -23.22
C LEU A 278 24.61 3.59 -21.82
N ASP A 279 24.05 4.20 -20.77
CA ASP A 279 24.38 3.90 -19.39
C ASP A 279 23.18 3.26 -18.68
N PRO A 280 23.29 2.03 -18.17
CA PRO A 280 22.21 1.39 -17.40
C PRO A 280 22.00 2.05 -16.03
N LYS A 281 22.94 2.87 -15.53
CA LYS A 281 22.90 3.53 -14.22
C LYS A 281 23.38 4.98 -14.32
N PRO A 282 22.71 5.84 -15.12
CA PRO A 282 23.17 7.19 -15.41
C PRO A 282 23.23 8.05 -14.15
N GLN A 283 24.27 8.87 -14.06
CA GLN A 283 24.50 9.76 -12.92
C GLN A 283 24.43 11.25 -13.30
N GLY A 284 24.13 12.08 -12.29
CA GLY A 284 24.15 13.54 -12.43
C GLY A 284 23.23 14.04 -13.54
N TRP A 285 23.79 14.77 -14.50
CA TRP A 285 23.03 15.31 -15.65
C TRP A 285 22.78 14.31 -16.77
N ASN A 286 23.44 13.14 -16.74
CA ASN A 286 23.16 12.08 -17.69
C ASN A 286 21.81 11.41 -17.40
N TRP A 287 21.38 11.40 -16.13
CA TRP A 287 20.04 10.94 -15.79
C TRP A 287 18.99 11.95 -16.26
N THR A 288 17.86 11.50 -16.80
CA THR A 288 16.74 12.33 -17.23
C THR A 288 15.38 11.62 -17.09
N LEU A 289 14.35 12.36 -16.66
CA LEU A 289 12.94 11.92 -16.71
C LEU A 289 12.39 11.89 -18.15
N GLY A 290 13.07 12.59 -19.05
CA GLY A 290 12.67 12.77 -20.44
C GLY A 290 11.70 13.94 -20.60
N LEU A 291 11.93 14.78 -21.61
CA LEU A 291 11.16 16.01 -21.82
C LEU A 291 9.66 15.74 -22.01
N LYS A 292 9.28 14.60 -22.62
CA LYS A 292 7.87 14.25 -22.86
C LYS A 292 7.13 14.01 -21.55
N GLN A 293 7.69 13.18 -20.67
CA GLN A 293 7.11 12.91 -19.35
C GLN A 293 7.16 14.15 -18.46
N TYR A 294 8.26 14.92 -18.46
CA TYR A 294 8.33 16.20 -17.75
C TYR A 294 7.23 17.18 -18.20
N SER A 295 7.01 17.30 -19.51
CA SER A 295 5.99 18.21 -20.05
C SER A 295 4.58 17.77 -19.65
N TRP A 296 4.32 16.47 -19.62
CA TRP A 296 3.08 15.90 -19.10
C TRP A 296 2.93 16.15 -17.60
N LEU A 297 3.97 15.92 -16.80
CA LEU A 297 3.99 16.17 -15.36
C LEU A 297 3.69 17.64 -15.04
N LYS A 298 4.37 18.57 -15.73
CA LYS A 298 4.14 20.01 -15.62
C LYS A 298 2.68 20.35 -15.89
N LYS A 299 2.13 19.89 -17.02
CA LYS A 299 0.73 20.13 -17.38
C LYS A 299 -0.22 19.58 -16.31
N THR A 300 -0.01 18.34 -15.89
CA THR A 300 -0.84 17.63 -14.90
C THR A 300 -0.87 18.38 -13.55
N LEU A 301 0.28 18.89 -13.10
CA LEU A 301 0.38 19.62 -11.83
C LEU A 301 -0.22 21.03 -11.90
N GLU A 302 0.02 21.75 -13.01
CA GLU A 302 -0.46 23.12 -13.23
C GLU A 302 -1.96 23.21 -13.51
N GLU A 303 -2.55 22.17 -14.11
CA GLU A 303 -4.00 22.10 -14.38
C GLU A 303 -4.82 21.51 -13.21
N SER A 304 -4.15 20.91 -12.22
CA SER A 304 -4.84 20.28 -11.07
C SER A 304 -5.19 21.29 -9.98
N ASN A 305 -6.47 21.27 -9.60
CA ASN A 305 -7.03 22.00 -8.45
C ASN A 305 -7.13 21.13 -7.17
N SER A 306 -6.61 19.89 -7.19
CA SER A 306 -6.65 19.00 -6.02
C SER A 306 -5.93 19.64 -4.83
N LYS A 307 -6.50 19.47 -3.64
CA LYS A 307 -5.93 20.01 -2.40
C LYS A 307 -4.63 19.32 -2.03
N PHE A 308 -4.60 18.00 -2.22
CA PHE A 308 -3.44 17.17 -2.01
C PHE A 308 -2.92 16.65 -3.35
N LYS A 309 -1.60 16.56 -3.47
CA LYS A 309 -0.93 16.05 -4.67
C LYS A 309 0.18 15.11 -4.22
N PHE A 310 0.02 13.83 -4.53
CA PHE A 310 0.99 12.78 -4.24
C PHE A 310 1.72 12.43 -5.53
N VAL A 311 3.05 12.46 -5.48
CA VAL A 311 3.89 12.03 -6.60
C VAL A 311 4.69 10.81 -6.16
N PHE A 312 4.61 9.74 -6.95
CA PHE A 312 5.27 8.48 -6.71
C PHE A 312 6.29 8.25 -7.82
N ALA A 313 7.47 7.79 -7.45
CA ALA A 313 8.46 7.25 -8.38
C ALA A 313 9.24 6.20 -7.61
N HIS A 314 9.75 5.16 -8.26
CA HIS A 314 10.57 4.20 -7.54
C HIS A 314 11.77 4.90 -6.89
N HIS A 315 12.46 5.77 -7.63
CA HIS A 315 13.55 6.61 -7.12
C HIS A 315 13.34 8.08 -7.48
N LEU A 316 13.89 8.98 -6.67
CA LEU A 316 14.01 10.40 -7.01
C LEU A 316 14.87 10.61 -8.26
N ARG A 317 16.00 9.91 -8.41
CA ARG A 317 16.89 10.10 -9.55
C ARG A 317 17.80 8.92 -9.86
N GLY A 318 17.56 8.26 -10.99
CA GLY A 318 18.42 7.22 -11.53
C GLY A 318 18.53 6.08 -10.53
N GLN A 319 19.74 5.70 -10.13
CA GLN A 319 20.02 4.64 -9.15
C GLN A 319 20.53 5.18 -7.79
N GLY A 320 20.45 6.50 -7.57
CA GLY A 320 20.96 7.14 -6.35
C GLY A 320 20.05 6.94 -5.13
N ARG A 321 20.63 7.07 -3.93
CA ARG A 321 19.94 6.95 -2.64
C ARG A 321 19.83 8.30 -1.91
N GLY A 322 18.77 8.45 -1.10
CA GLY A 322 18.50 9.63 -0.27
C GLY A 322 17.35 10.50 -0.80
N GLY A 323 16.97 11.52 -0.03
CA GLY A 323 15.88 12.44 -0.35
C GLY A 323 16.37 13.86 -0.70
N VAL A 324 16.25 14.79 0.24
CA VAL A 324 16.38 16.24 0.03
C VAL A 324 17.76 16.68 -0.44
N LEU A 325 18.81 15.94 -0.10
CA LEU A 325 20.15 16.20 -0.63
C LEU A 325 20.22 15.95 -2.13
N LEU A 326 19.57 14.89 -2.62
CA LEU A 326 19.45 14.61 -4.06
C LEU A 326 18.44 15.56 -4.72
N ALA A 327 17.34 15.87 -4.04
CA ALA A 327 16.29 16.76 -4.54
C ALA A 327 16.83 18.15 -4.95
N LYS A 328 17.92 18.60 -4.33
CA LYS A 328 18.55 19.89 -4.67
C LYS A 328 19.41 19.85 -5.94
N THR A 329 19.61 18.70 -6.58
CA THR A 329 20.66 18.53 -7.59
C THR A 329 20.15 18.11 -8.97
N ASN A 330 20.95 18.41 -9.99
CA ASN A 330 20.77 18.06 -11.40
C ASN A 330 19.37 18.37 -11.94
N GLU A 331 18.74 17.47 -12.70
CA GLU A 331 17.42 17.74 -13.29
C GLU A 331 16.33 18.00 -12.23
N TRP A 332 16.51 17.44 -11.04
CA TRP A 332 15.55 17.58 -9.95
C TRP A 332 15.58 18.97 -9.32
N GLY A 333 16.75 19.46 -8.87
CA GLY A 333 16.88 20.75 -8.17
C GLY A 333 17.71 21.83 -8.88
N GLY A 334 18.42 21.46 -9.95
CA GLY A 334 19.12 22.38 -10.84
C GLY A 334 20.58 22.66 -10.52
N TYR A 335 21.07 22.26 -9.35
CA TYR A 335 22.47 22.46 -8.94
C TYR A 335 23.36 21.28 -9.33
N GLN A 336 24.60 21.54 -9.72
CA GLN A 336 25.54 20.49 -10.13
C GLN A 336 25.75 19.40 -9.05
N ASN A 337 25.75 19.81 -7.79
CA ASN A 337 25.81 18.99 -6.58
C ASN A 337 25.36 19.85 -5.38
N SER A 338 25.37 19.31 -4.17
CA SER A 338 24.88 20.00 -2.95
C SER A 338 25.58 21.33 -2.61
N LYS A 339 26.78 21.57 -3.15
CA LYS A 339 27.55 22.83 -2.99
C LYS A 339 27.90 23.46 -4.34
N GLY A 340 27.29 22.97 -5.42
CA GLY A 340 27.65 23.32 -6.78
C GLY A 340 26.94 24.57 -7.28
N ASN A 341 27.31 25.03 -8.46
CA ASN A 341 26.61 26.11 -9.13
C ASN A 341 25.26 25.63 -9.68
N TYR A 342 24.30 26.54 -9.80
CA TYR A 342 23.06 26.31 -10.53
C TYR A 342 23.36 26.23 -12.04
N THR A 343 23.10 25.08 -12.66
CA THR A 343 23.48 24.78 -14.05
C THR A 343 22.31 24.23 -14.89
N PHE A 344 21.09 24.24 -14.36
CA PHE A 344 19.89 23.72 -15.04
C PHE A 344 19.68 24.23 -16.47
N PRO A 345 19.74 25.55 -16.78
CA PRO A 345 19.49 26.02 -18.14
C PRO A 345 20.53 25.54 -19.15
N THR A 346 21.74 25.21 -18.69
CA THR A 346 22.81 24.64 -19.52
C THR A 346 22.50 23.20 -19.91
N TYR A 347 22.03 22.38 -18.96
CA TYR A 347 21.84 20.95 -19.17
C TYR A 347 20.42 20.56 -19.59
N ARG A 348 19.43 21.43 -19.39
CA ARG A 348 18.03 21.25 -19.78
C ARG A 348 17.50 22.47 -20.53
N PRO A 349 18.12 22.84 -21.66
CA PRO A 349 17.64 23.94 -22.48
C PRO A 349 16.18 23.68 -22.91
N GLY A 350 15.32 24.69 -22.78
CA GLY A 350 13.90 24.60 -23.13
C GLY A 350 12.99 24.01 -22.05
N TRP A 351 13.52 23.47 -20.96
CA TRP A 351 12.70 23.11 -19.79
C TRP A 351 12.37 24.36 -18.99
N ALA A 352 11.17 24.41 -18.41
CA ALA A 352 10.70 25.60 -17.71
C ALA A 352 11.41 25.81 -16.37
N LYS A 353 11.64 24.74 -15.61
CA LYS A 353 12.24 24.73 -14.27
C LYS A 353 12.61 23.31 -13.81
N PRO A 354 13.51 23.14 -12.83
CA PRO A 354 13.77 21.84 -12.20
C PRO A 354 12.50 21.20 -11.62
N ILE A 355 12.48 19.87 -11.48
CA ILE A 355 11.32 19.10 -11.00
C ILE A 355 10.89 19.54 -9.60
N HIS A 356 11.83 19.75 -8.67
CA HIS A 356 11.52 20.22 -7.33
C HIS A 356 10.87 21.61 -7.34
N GLN A 357 11.37 22.54 -8.15
CA GLN A 357 10.74 23.87 -8.26
C GLN A 357 9.34 23.77 -8.86
N LEU A 358 9.11 22.84 -9.81
CA LEU A 358 7.78 22.54 -10.32
C LEU A 358 6.85 22.02 -9.23
N PHE A 359 7.35 21.19 -8.30
CA PHE A 359 6.60 20.69 -7.16
C PHE A 359 6.23 21.82 -6.19
N VAL A 360 7.18 22.69 -5.86
CA VAL A 360 6.98 23.85 -4.97
C VAL A 360 5.90 24.77 -5.54
N ASP A 361 6.04 25.16 -6.81
CA ASP A 361 5.12 26.10 -7.47
C ASP A 361 3.68 25.56 -7.56
N ASN A 362 3.53 24.23 -7.59
CA ASN A 362 2.23 23.56 -7.69
C ASN A 362 1.75 22.95 -6.37
N LYS A 363 2.46 23.20 -5.27
CA LYS A 363 2.13 22.75 -3.91
C LYS A 363 1.94 21.22 -3.83
N VAL A 364 2.90 20.47 -4.37
CA VAL A 364 2.96 19.02 -4.15
C VAL A 364 3.01 18.76 -2.65
N THR A 365 2.18 17.83 -2.18
CA THR A 365 2.08 17.51 -0.76
C THR A 365 3.21 16.58 -0.35
N MET A 366 3.38 15.49 -1.09
CA MET A 366 4.37 14.47 -0.80
C MET A 366 4.96 13.90 -2.08
N PHE A 367 6.26 13.63 -2.05
CA PHE A 367 6.95 12.76 -2.99
C PHE A 367 7.35 11.48 -2.26
N ILE A 368 6.95 10.33 -2.78
CA ILE A 368 7.16 9.02 -2.15
C ILE A 368 7.98 8.13 -3.09
N GLN A 369 9.03 7.49 -2.55
CA GLN A 369 9.93 6.60 -3.26
C GLN A 369 10.15 5.25 -2.55
N GLY A 370 10.64 4.24 -3.28
CA GLY A 370 11.09 2.94 -2.77
C GLY A 370 12.62 2.84 -2.76
N HIS A 371 13.16 1.69 -3.19
CA HIS A 371 14.57 1.30 -3.46
C HIS A 371 15.56 1.34 -2.32
N ASP A 372 15.44 2.32 -1.44
CA ASP A 372 16.36 2.50 -0.33
C ASP A 372 16.11 1.50 0.80
N HIS A 373 15.02 0.73 0.71
CA HIS A 373 14.66 -0.34 1.64
C HIS A 373 14.55 0.13 3.10
N VAL A 374 14.44 1.43 3.32
CA VAL A 374 14.47 2.09 4.62
C VAL A 374 13.34 3.08 4.66
N PHE A 375 12.62 3.12 5.78
CA PHE A 375 11.72 4.24 6.00
C PHE A 375 12.56 5.48 6.31
N ALA A 376 12.31 6.56 5.57
CA ALA A 376 12.89 7.85 5.86
C ALA A 376 11.90 8.97 5.54
N HIS A 377 12.00 10.05 6.31
CA HIS A 377 11.17 11.24 6.11
C HIS A 377 12.02 12.52 6.21
N GLU A 378 11.82 13.41 5.25
CA GLU A 378 12.49 14.70 5.20
C GLU A 378 11.55 15.75 4.62
N GLU A 379 11.64 16.99 5.08
CA GLU A 379 10.89 18.11 4.50
C GLU A 379 11.82 19.01 3.67
N LEU A 380 11.36 19.40 2.47
CA LEU A 380 12.01 20.43 1.67
C LEU A 380 10.96 21.35 1.03
N ASP A 381 11.03 22.64 1.36
CA ASP A 381 10.19 23.70 0.79
C ASP A 381 8.68 23.40 0.88
N GLY A 382 8.27 22.80 2.02
CA GLY A 382 6.88 22.42 2.31
C GLY A 382 6.42 21.10 1.68
N ILE A 383 7.30 20.38 0.99
CA ILE A 383 7.04 19.05 0.41
C ILE A 383 7.66 17.98 1.31
N GLN A 384 6.88 16.94 1.61
CA GLN A 384 7.34 15.79 2.37
C GLN A 384 7.99 14.77 1.42
N TYR A 385 9.27 14.50 1.60
CA TYR A 385 10.04 13.48 0.88
C TYR A 385 10.07 12.21 1.73
N ILE A 386 9.47 11.15 1.23
CA ILE A 386 9.29 9.90 1.97
C ILE A 386 9.94 8.76 1.20
N ALA A 387 10.75 7.96 1.88
CA ALA A 387 11.17 6.65 1.42
C ALA A 387 10.33 5.58 2.11
N ALA A 388 9.73 4.70 1.32
CA ALA A 388 8.98 3.56 1.82
C ALA A 388 9.97 2.47 2.26
N PRO A 389 9.69 1.78 3.38
CA PRO A 389 10.47 0.63 3.80
C PRO A 389 10.25 -0.53 2.83
N MET A 390 11.18 -1.48 2.85
CA MET A 390 10.99 -2.77 2.19
C MET A 390 9.81 -3.52 2.83
N ALA A 391 8.95 -4.12 2.00
CA ALA A 391 7.73 -4.79 2.46
C ALA A 391 7.95 -6.21 3.02
N ALA A 392 9.08 -6.84 2.67
CA ALA A 392 9.32 -8.27 2.91
C ALA A 392 10.64 -8.58 3.62
N ASP A 393 11.32 -7.58 4.20
CA ASP A 393 12.57 -7.78 4.96
C ASP A 393 12.27 -8.50 6.28
N SER A 394 12.74 -9.74 6.42
CA SER A 394 12.59 -10.51 7.66
C SER A 394 13.64 -10.22 8.73
N THR A 395 14.66 -9.44 8.39
CA THR A 395 15.68 -8.98 9.35
C THR A 395 15.28 -7.69 10.05
N TYR A 396 14.31 -6.96 9.46
CA TYR A 396 13.83 -5.65 9.92
C TYR A 396 14.90 -4.54 9.89
N GLN A 397 16.08 -4.78 9.32
CA GLN A 397 17.24 -3.89 9.48
C GLN A 397 18.08 -3.72 8.22
N ILE A 398 17.85 -4.46 7.13
CA ILE A 398 18.75 -4.45 5.95
C ILE A 398 18.89 -3.04 5.40
N GLY A 399 17.78 -2.33 5.15
CA GLY A 399 17.84 -0.99 4.60
C GLY A 399 18.37 0.04 5.59
N MET A 400 17.99 -0.06 6.87
CA MET A 400 18.49 0.86 7.89
C MET A 400 20.02 0.82 7.99
N LEU A 401 20.61 -0.37 8.03
CA LEU A 401 22.06 -0.54 8.16
C LEU A 401 22.81 -0.16 6.87
N ALA A 402 22.16 -0.30 5.70
CA ALA A 402 22.81 -0.04 4.42
C ALA A 402 22.69 1.42 3.96
N ASN A 403 21.56 2.07 4.23
CA ASN A 403 21.13 3.25 3.47
C ASN A 403 20.67 4.44 4.34
N ALA A 404 20.54 4.28 5.66
CA ALA A 404 20.07 5.39 6.52
C ALA A 404 20.96 6.65 6.43
N ASP A 405 22.27 6.48 6.27
CA ASP A 405 23.23 7.60 6.14
C ASP A 405 23.04 8.44 4.86
N ALA A 406 22.20 7.99 3.91
CA ALA A 406 21.83 8.78 2.73
C ALA A 406 20.79 9.86 3.03
N TYR A 407 20.14 9.78 4.20
CA TYR A 407 19.11 10.71 4.67
C TYR A 407 19.64 11.53 5.84
N VAL A 408 19.07 12.72 6.04
CA VAL A 408 19.46 13.68 7.07
C VAL A 408 18.50 13.73 8.28
N SER A 409 17.32 13.10 8.19
CA SER A 409 16.34 13.02 9.28
C SER A 409 15.43 11.80 9.18
N ASP A 410 14.76 11.49 10.30
CA ASP A 410 13.63 10.56 10.46
C ASP A 410 13.77 9.19 9.77
N THR A 411 14.98 8.61 9.83
CA THR A 411 15.20 7.22 9.42
C THR A 411 14.71 6.28 10.50
N VAL A 412 13.87 5.32 10.12
CA VAL A 412 13.29 4.32 11.03
C VAL A 412 13.55 2.94 10.45
N ASP A 413 14.03 2.04 11.31
CA ASP A 413 14.21 0.63 10.97
C ASP A 413 12.86 -0.09 10.78
N GLY A 414 12.90 -1.29 10.25
CA GLY A 414 11.74 -2.16 10.12
C GLY A 414 11.42 -2.57 8.69
N THR A 415 10.31 -3.28 8.59
CA THR A 415 9.67 -3.76 7.35
C THR A 415 8.18 -3.42 7.44
N GLY A 416 7.47 -3.34 6.31
CA GLY A 416 6.03 -3.11 6.33
C GLY A 416 5.56 -2.19 5.21
N HIS A 417 4.58 -1.34 5.50
CA HIS A 417 3.93 -0.50 4.48
C HIS A 417 3.55 0.87 5.02
N LEU A 418 3.26 1.79 4.11
CA LEU A 418 2.69 3.10 4.44
C LEU A 418 1.17 3.04 4.29
N ARG A 419 0.46 3.60 5.26
CA ARG A 419 -0.98 3.82 5.22
C ARG A 419 -1.27 5.31 5.19
N PHE A 420 -2.14 5.72 4.28
CA PHE A 420 -2.59 7.10 4.17
C PHE A 420 -4.09 7.17 4.39
N GLU A 421 -4.54 8.00 5.33
CA GLU A 421 -5.93 8.40 5.48
C GLU A 421 -6.08 9.84 4.96
N VAL A 422 -6.82 10.00 3.87
CA VAL A 422 -7.08 11.30 3.24
C VAL A 422 -8.47 11.75 3.63
N ARG A 423 -8.55 12.95 4.22
CA ARG A 423 -9.79 13.66 4.53
C ARG A 423 -9.80 14.98 3.75
N SER A 424 -10.91 15.71 3.81
CA SER A 424 -11.09 16.92 2.99
C SER A 424 -10.15 18.08 3.34
N ASP A 425 -9.56 18.06 4.53
CA ASP A 425 -8.77 19.10 5.18
C ASP A 425 -7.41 18.62 5.67
N CYS A 426 -7.15 17.32 5.63
CA CYS A 426 -5.89 16.77 6.08
C CYS A 426 -5.54 15.39 5.47
N VAL A 427 -4.26 15.05 5.56
CA VAL A 427 -3.71 13.73 5.23
C VAL A 427 -2.94 13.23 6.45
N GLN A 428 -3.31 12.06 6.95
CA GLN A 428 -2.52 11.33 7.94
C GLN A 428 -1.78 10.19 7.24
N MET A 429 -0.47 10.13 7.39
CA MET A 429 0.36 9.02 6.94
C MET A 429 0.94 8.30 8.15
N ASP A 430 0.82 6.98 8.19
CA ASP A 430 1.47 6.12 9.17
C ASP A 430 2.38 5.11 8.47
N TYR A 431 3.61 4.95 8.97
CA TYR A 431 4.42 3.77 8.68
C TYR A 431 3.99 2.65 9.62
N ILE A 432 3.36 1.62 9.07
CA ILE A 432 2.89 0.44 9.80
C ILE A 432 3.96 -0.66 9.71
N LYS A 433 4.57 -0.98 10.85
CA LYS A 433 5.57 -2.04 10.94
C LYS A 433 4.93 -3.43 10.89
N ALA A 434 5.56 -4.34 10.15
CA ALA A 434 5.18 -5.74 10.09
C ALA A 434 6.19 -6.61 10.87
N TYR A 435 5.68 -7.61 11.61
CA TYR A 435 6.50 -8.55 12.36
C TYR A 435 6.00 -9.97 12.15
N LEU A 436 6.91 -10.92 11.93
CA LEU A 436 6.54 -12.33 11.91
C LEU A 436 5.95 -12.73 13.27
N PRO A 437 4.94 -13.63 13.30
CA PRO A 437 4.28 -14.01 14.55
C PRO A 437 5.25 -14.47 15.66
N GLN A 438 6.30 -15.21 15.28
CA GLN A 438 7.31 -15.70 16.21
C GLN A 438 8.11 -14.58 16.89
N ASP A 439 8.28 -13.44 16.23
CA ASP A 439 9.07 -12.30 16.71
C ASP A 439 8.24 -11.37 17.60
N THR A 440 6.93 -11.62 17.74
CA THR A 440 6.04 -10.88 18.64
C THR A 440 5.86 -11.55 20.02
N LEU A 441 6.42 -12.75 20.21
CA LEU A 441 6.17 -13.57 21.40
C LEU A 441 6.78 -13.00 22.69
N SER A 442 7.86 -12.24 22.60
CA SER A 442 8.46 -11.57 23.78
C SER A 442 7.63 -10.38 24.27
N GLY A 443 6.80 -9.81 23.40
CA GLY A 443 6.08 -8.55 23.63
C GLY A 443 6.90 -7.29 23.35
N ASP A 444 8.16 -7.40 22.92
CA ASP A 444 9.01 -6.24 22.57
C ASP A 444 8.54 -5.55 21.29
N HIS A 445 7.97 -6.32 20.37
CA HIS A 445 7.40 -5.84 19.12
C HIS A 445 5.95 -6.28 19.00
N LYS A 446 5.13 -5.39 18.41
CA LYS A 446 3.75 -5.71 18.07
C LYS A 446 3.55 -5.56 16.57
N ASN A 447 3.04 -6.61 15.91
CA ASN A 447 2.63 -6.48 14.51
C ASN A 447 1.62 -5.34 14.36
N ARG A 448 1.80 -4.50 13.33
CA ARG A 448 1.07 -3.25 13.08
C ARG A 448 1.33 -2.13 14.08
N GLU A 449 2.44 -2.15 14.80
CA GLU A 449 2.87 -0.94 15.52
C GLU A 449 3.25 0.17 14.55
N ILE A 450 3.02 1.40 14.97
CA ILE A 450 3.31 2.59 14.17
C ILE A 450 4.79 2.92 14.36
N GLY A 451 5.58 2.82 13.29
CA GLY A 451 6.99 3.23 13.26
C GLY A 451 7.17 4.74 13.14
N PHE A 452 6.25 5.40 12.45
CA PHE A 452 6.25 6.86 12.24
C PHE A 452 4.84 7.34 11.87
N SER A 453 4.49 8.57 12.25
CA SER A 453 3.23 9.23 11.86
C SER A 453 3.50 10.66 11.40
N LEU A 454 2.78 11.08 10.36
CA LEU A 454 2.85 12.42 9.78
C LEU A 454 1.45 12.94 9.46
N ASP A 455 1.17 14.13 9.94
CA ASP A 455 -0.06 14.87 9.66
C ASP A 455 0.24 16.07 8.77
N VAL A 456 -0.46 16.18 7.64
CA VAL A 456 -0.38 17.36 6.76
C VAL A 456 -1.77 17.98 6.63
N GLY A 457 -1.90 19.23 7.07
CA GLY A 457 -3.17 19.94 7.15
C GLY A 457 -3.73 19.99 8.58
N ASP A 458 -5.03 20.24 8.72
CA ASP A 458 -5.67 20.29 10.04
C ASP A 458 -6.22 18.91 10.42
N CYS A 459 -5.34 18.02 10.88
CA CYS A 459 -5.73 16.68 11.34
C CYS A 459 -6.50 16.69 12.68
N ARG A 460 -6.87 17.86 13.22
CA ARG A 460 -7.63 17.96 14.47
C ARG A 460 -9.02 17.36 14.26
N ASN A 461 -9.12 16.09 14.60
CA ASN A 461 -10.39 15.39 14.69
C ASN A 461 -11.31 16.17 15.64
N THR A 462 -12.43 16.70 15.13
CA THR A 462 -13.61 17.03 15.97
C THR A 462 -14.26 15.79 16.60
N SER A 463 -13.57 14.65 16.58
CA SER A 463 -14.05 13.32 16.98
C SER A 463 -13.02 12.51 17.78
N GLN A 464 -11.79 12.98 17.98
CA GLN A 464 -10.87 12.40 18.95
C GLN A 464 -10.96 13.22 20.23
N VAL A 465 -11.70 12.68 21.20
CA VAL A 465 -11.21 12.82 22.57
C VAL A 465 -9.88 12.09 22.53
N ASP A 466 -8.77 12.83 22.65
CA ASP A 466 -7.46 12.24 22.89
C ASP A 466 -7.68 11.10 23.90
N ASP A 467 -7.24 9.87 23.56
CA ASP A 467 -6.91 8.91 24.60
C ASP A 467 -5.76 9.58 25.36
N ALA A 468 -6.13 10.39 26.35
CA ALA A 468 -5.21 11.04 27.23
C ALA A 468 -4.24 9.94 27.68
N PRO A 469 -2.92 10.15 27.61
CA PRO A 469 -1.95 9.15 28.03
C PRO A 469 -2.43 8.65 29.38
N GLN A 470 -2.65 7.34 29.52
CA GLN A 470 -3.00 6.76 30.81
C GLN A 470 -1.89 7.20 31.76
N ARG A 471 -2.17 8.24 32.54
CA ARG A 471 -1.28 8.61 33.63
C ARG A 471 -1.30 7.39 34.53
N ASN A 472 -0.12 6.87 34.84
CA ASN A 472 0.08 5.75 35.77
C ASN A 472 -0.47 6.03 37.20
N GLU A 473 -1.18 7.14 37.38
CA GLU A 473 -1.85 7.61 38.60
C GLU A 473 -3.18 6.89 38.84
N PHE A 474 -3.87 6.38 37.80
CA PHE A 474 -5.16 5.72 37.92
C PHE A 474 -5.22 4.36 37.21
N THR A 475 -5.70 3.33 37.90
CA THR A 475 -5.92 2.00 37.31
C THR A 475 -7.33 1.49 37.57
N LEU A 476 -7.91 0.84 36.57
CA LEU A 476 -9.26 0.26 36.59
C LEU A 476 -9.17 -1.25 36.38
N VAL A 477 -9.56 -2.03 37.39
CA VAL A 477 -9.48 -3.50 37.31
C VAL A 477 -10.73 -4.15 37.92
N PRO A 478 -11.38 -5.12 37.24
CA PRO A 478 -11.13 -5.53 35.85
C PRO A 478 -11.71 -4.54 34.82
N ASN A 479 -11.11 -4.49 33.63
CA ASN A 479 -11.63 -3.78 32.47
C ASN A 479 -11.36 -4.66 31.22
N PRO A 480 -12.36 -5.37 30.66
CA PRO A 480 -13.79 -5.22 30.92
C PRO A 480 -14.26 -5.61 32.33
N ALA A 481 -15.25 -4.87 32.84
CA ALA A 481 -15.90 -5.05 34.13
C ALA A 481 -17.14 -5.95 33.99
N CYS A 482 -17.25 -6.97 34.85
CA CYS A 482 -18.44 -7.80 35.02
C CYS A 482 -18.94 -7.62 36.47
N GLY A 483 -20.11 -7.00 36.63
CA GLY A 483 -20.74 -6.66 37.91
C GLY A 483 -20.07 -5.55 38.75
N SER A 484 -18.74 -5.35 38.66
CA SER A 484 -18.04 -4.23 39.29
C SER A 484 -16.62 -4.02 38.74
N PHE A 485 -16.06 -2.84 38.99
CA PHE A 485 -14.63 -2.55 38.83
C PHE A 485 -14.09 -1.81 40.04
N VAL A 486 -12.76 -1.86 40.22
CA VAL A 486 -12.04 -1.14 41.28
C VAL A 486 -11.20 -0.03 40.64
N LEU A 487 -11.36 1.19 41.15
CA LEU A 487 -10.51 2.33 40.82
C LEU A 487 -9.42 2.47 41.88
N THR A 488 -8.15 2.33 41.46
CA THR A 488 -6.98 2.56 42.30
C THR A 488 -6.30 3.84 41.89
N MET A 489 -5.86 4.62 42.88
CA MET A 489 -5.22 5.93 42.73
C MET A 489 -3.85 5.90 43.41
N THR A 490 -2.84 6.55 42.84
CA THR A 490 -1.56 6.79 43.56
C THR A 490 -1.77 7.81 44.68
N ALA A 491 -1.05 7.64 45.80
CA ALA A 491 -1.34 8.27 47.08
C ALA A 491 -1.21 9.81 47.14
N GLU A 492 -0.83 10.47 46.04
CA GLU A 492 -0.55 11.91 46.01
C GLU A 492 -1.73 12.77 45.52
N GLU A 493 -2.75 12.20 44.87
CA GLU A 493 -3.87 12.98 44.33
C GLU A 493 -5.05 13.06 45.30
N LYS A 494 -5.41 14.28 45.72
CA LYS A 494 -6.69 14.54 46.40
C LYS A 494 -7.80 14.64 45.34
N VAL A 495 -8.70 13.67 45.35
CA VAL A 495 -9.87 13.63 44.46
C VAL A 495 -11.11 14.15 45.20
N GLU A 496 -11.82 15.09 44.58
CA GLU A 496 -13.02 15.72 45.13
C GLU A 496 -14.29 14.96 44.76
N SER A 497 -14.39 14.52 43.50
CA SER A 497 -15.55 13.75 43.04
C SER A 497 -15.21 12.83 41.88
N ILE A 498 -16.01 11.79 41.72
CA ILE A 498 -16.00 10.89 40.58
C ILE A 498 -17.41 10.85 40.00
N LYS A 499 -17.52 10.96 38.69
CA LYS A 499 -18.76 10.85 37.93
C LYS A 499 -18.57 9.81 36.82
N VAL A 500 -19.58 8.98 36.57
CA VAL A 500 -19.59 8.03 35.47
C VAL A 500 -20.78 8.32 34.56
N THR A 501 -20.51 8.39 33.26
CA THR A 501 -21.54 8.59 32.23
C THR A 501 -21.49 7.47 31.20
N ASP A 502 -22.63 7.18 30.57
CA ASP A 502 -22.66 6.39 29.34
C ASP A 502 -22.13 7.18 28.13
N ILE A 503 -22.04 6.53 26.97
CA ILE A 503 -21.60 7.16 25.71
C ILE A 503 -22.50 8.31 25.22
N PHE A 504 -23.72 8.44 25.74
CA PHE A 504 -24.64 9.54 25.42
C PHE A 504 -24.53 10.69 26.43
N GLY A 505 -23.57 10.63 27.37
CA GLY A 505 -23.36 11.64 28.40
C GLY A 505 -24.36 11.57 29.56
N ARG A 506 -25.18 10.51 29.64
CA ARG A 506 -26.12 10.34 30.76
C ARG A 506 -25.37 9.82 31.98
N GLU A 507 -25.56 10.48 33.11
CA GLU A 507 -24.93 10.09 34.37
C GLU A 507 -25.55 8.79 34.90
N VAL A 508 -24.69 7.82 35.20
CA VAL A 508 -25.07 6.52 35.77
C VAL A 508 -24.53 6.31 37.19
N TYR A 509 -23.55 7.13 37.62
CA TYR A 509 -23.00 7.11 38.96
C TYR A 509 -22.29 8.43 39.31
N GLN A 510 -22.36 8.85 40.58
CA GLN A 510 -21.56 9.95 41.10
C GLN A 510 -21.23 9.71 42.60
N THR A 511 -20.03 10.12 43.03
CA THR A 511 -19.63 10.15 44.43
C THR A 511 -18.68 11.30 44.73
N ASN A 512 -18.78 11.86 45.94
CA ASN A 512 -17.82 12.81 46.49
C ASN A 512 -16.97 12.17 47.61
N ARG A 513 -17.11 10.86 47.81
CA ARG A 513 -16.31 10.06 48.76
C ARG A 513 -15.32 9.23 47.98
N CYS A 514 -14.16 9.81 47.70
CA CYS A 514 -13.14 9.22 46.84
C CYS A 514 -11.96 8.71 47.68
N PHE A 515 -11.59 7.45 47.48
CA PHE A 515 -10.40 6.84 48.09
C PHE A 515 -9.84 5.76 47.16
N SER A 516 -8.53 5.50 47.25
CA SER A 516 -7.88 4.48 46.44
C SER A 516 -8.40 3.08 46.80
N GLY A 517 -8.69 2.26 45.80
CA GLY A 517 -9.27 0.92 45.97
C GLY A 517 -10.80 0.91 46.09
N MET A 518 -11.48 2.01 45.75
CA MET A 518 -12.94 2.07 45.75
C MET A 518 -13.52 1.17 44.67
N ARG A 519 -14.48 0.33 45.05
CA ARG A 519 -15.24 -0.54 44.14
C ARG A 519 -16.53 0.14 43.70
N ILE A 520 -16.76 0.18 42.40
CA ILE A 520 -18.00 0.68 41.78
C ILE A 520 -18.72 -0.52 41.17
N PHE A 521 -19.98 -0.72 41.56
CA PHE A 521 -20.83 -1.79 41.02
C PHE A 521 -21.55 -1.32 39.77
N THR A 522 -21.56 -2.17 38.74
CA THR A 522 -22.16 -1.89 37.43
C THR A 522 -23.51 -2.59 37.26
N ASN A 523 -24.09 -3.09 38.37
CA ASN A 523 -25.39 -3.76 38.36
C ASN A 523 -26.48 -2.79 37.87
N GLY A 524 -27.16 -3.16 36.79
CA GLY A 524 -28.20 -2.33 36.16
C GLY A 524 -27.69 -1.38 35.08
N TRP A 525 -26.38 -1.39 34.78
CA TRP A 525 -25.82 -0.70 33.61
C TRP A 525 -25.92 -1.61 32.39
N ALA A 526 -26.29 -1.06 31.23
CA ALA A 526 -26.30 -1.82 29.98
C ALA A 526 -24.86 -2.17 29.55
N PRO A 527 -24.61 -3.33 28.92
CA PRO A 527 -23.30 -3.63 28.34
C PRO A 527 -22.88 -2.54 27.36
N GLY A 528 -21.63 -2.07 27.46
CA GLY A 528 -21.16 -0.95 26.67
C GLY A 528 -19.98 -0.20 27.29
N VAL A 529 -19.62 0.92 26.68
CA VAL A 529 -18.53 1.79 27.11
C VAL A 529 -19.06 2.88 28.03
N TYR A 530 -18.34 3.14 29.12
CA TYR A 530 -18.63 4.20 30.08
C TYR A 530 -17.39 5.07 30.30
N ILE A 531 -17.62 6.34 30.56
CA ILE A 531 -16.59 7.34 30.84
C ILE A 531 -16.63 7.71 32.32
N ILE A 532 -15.50 7.56 33.00
CA ILE A 532 -15.30 7.91 34.40
C ILE A 532 -14.55 9.24 34.44
N SER A 533 -15.24 10.31 34.81
CA SER A 533 -14.63 11.61 35.09
C SER A 533 -14.21 11.67 36.56
N VAL A 534 -12.92 11.82 36.81
CA VAL A 534 -12.34 12.01 38.14
C VAL A 534 -11.95 13.48 38.26
N HIS A 535 -12.53 14.19 39.22
CA HIS A 535 -12.29 15.61 39.46
C HIS A 535 -11.45 15.79 40.71
N GLY A 536 -10.25 16.37 40.56
CA GLY A 536 -9.34 16.68 41.67
C GLY A 536 -8.88 18.14 41.64
N TYR A 537 -8.08 18.51 42.63
CA TYR A 537 -7.63 19.90 42.83
C TYR A 537 -6.75 20.45 41.69
N ARG A 538 -6.11 19.58 40.90
CA ARG A 538 -5.21 19.96 39.79
C ARG A 538 -5.87 19.89 38.41
N GLY A 539 -7.13 19.45 38.33
CA GLY A 539 -7.84 19.27 37.07
C GLY A 539 -8.79 18.07 37.09
N SER A 540 -9.33 17.75 35.93
CA SER A 540 -10.20 16.58 35.73
C SER A 540 -9.55 15.61 34.75
N ILE A 541 -9.68 14.31 35.01
CA ILE A 541 -9.22 13.24 34.10
C ILE A 541 -10.40 12.34 33.74
N ALA A 542 -10.42 11.85 32.50
CA ALA A 542 -11.40 10.89 32.02
C ALA A 542 -10.74 9.52 31.84
N LEU A 543 -11.38 8.47 32.34
CA LEU A 543 -10.97 7.07 32.16
C LEU A 543 -12.09 6.29 31.47
N LYS A 544 -11.72 5.26 30.70
CA LYS A 544 -12.68 4.40 29.99
C LYS A 544 -12.83 3.05 30.70
N VAL A 545 -14.08 2.63 30.92
CA VAL A 545 -14.41 1.27 31.38
C VAL A 545 -15.41 0.62 30.44
N ILE A 546 -15.18 -0.65 30.10
CA ILE A 546 -16.10 -1.49 29.32
C ILE A 546 -16.90 -2.34 30.30
N VAL A 547 -18.22 -2.31 30.24
CA VAL A 547 -19.10 -3.17 31.04
C VAL A 547 -19.64 -4.30 30.17
N GLN A 548 -19.53 -5.53 30.68
CA GLN A 548 -20.07 -6.75 30.06
C GLN A 548 -21.16 -7.37 30.94
N GLU A 549 -21.93 -8.28 30.35
CA GLU A 549 -22.97 -9.06 31.06
C GLU A 549 -22.41 -9.90 32.22
#